data_AF-A0A535MNR9-F1
#
_entry.id   AF-A0A535MNR9-F1
#
_cell.length_a   1.000
_cell.length_b   1.000
_cell.length_c   1.000
_cell.angle_alpha   90.00
_cell.angle_beta   90.00
_cell.angle_gamma   90.00
#
_symmetry.space_group_name_H-M   'P 1'
#
loop_
_entity.id
_entity.type
_entity.pdbx_description
1 polymer ?
#
loop_
_entity_poly.entity_id
_entity_poly.type
_entity_poly.pdbx_seq_one_letter_code
_entity_poly.pdbx_strand_id
1 'polypeptide(L)'
;MMRTSGLAAGGVAIALMLAACAGPSAAVVPGAPLASPSASSPLSSGRGAGGCHGTDPLVAVPSAPHGLFVLAPGANSPLGSEVSQYLISNPDVCGAAIFVGWQQVDRGPGTNPRYDWSAVQSAIAPWEAAGKTVNLIVWGASEGGTVQRSTPAWVQAQVQMINCGGKTAPTPVYWQPGYANNWRAFIAATTNQFASDPHIGYLRFGLGTGGEGLASAGTKTPSCLAQWNAAGYQNEWPAYVSQLVAFEGSLHANHQLMVAINTFDAMPSPEKVAQEASQEGIGFGMEGLQASDAAAISAGQPCGDSNWCAVFTQFAGTVPLHLQTLYQSDPSGAPATGSEPRGIVRVGPLPPLLQAGLTVHAQIFELYAQDWLIAFDPQYPGYAQYHAAYAQAITSAAAVVGTANGVTAP
;
A
#
# COMPACT_ATOMS: atom_id res chain seq x y z
N MET A 1 -56.22 29.24 47.86
CA MET A 1 -54.74 29.25 47.84
C MET A 1 -54.32 28.93 46.40
N MET A 2 -54.27 29.86 45.44
CA MET A 2 -53.39 31.03 45.31
C MET A 2 -51.91 30.71 45.59
N ARG A 3 -51.20 30.34 44.52
CA ARG A 3 -49.86 30.87 44.19
C ARG A 3 -49.68 30.85 42.67
N THR A 4 -49.50 32.05 42.16
CA THR A 4 -49.08 32.44 40.80
C THR A 4 -47.57 32.31 40.62
N SER A 5 -47.15 32.32 39.34
CA SER A 5 -45.83 32.64 38.73
C SER A 5 -45.47 31.53 37.73
N GLY A 6 -45.26 31.73 36.42
CA GLY A 6 -44.99 32.95 35.66
C GLY A 6 -43.73 32.73 34.80
N LEU A 7 -43.80 33.16 33.53
CA LEU A 7 -42.73 33.35 32.53
C LEU A 7 -42.22 32.11 31.78
N ALA A 8 -41.82 32.19 30.51
CA ALA A 8 -42.10 33.06 29.36
C ALA A 8 -41.32 32.44 28.19
N ALA A 9 -41.95 32.32 27.02
CA ALA A 9 -41.29 31.92 25.79
C ALA A 9 -40.47 33.10 25.24
N GLY A 10 -39.18 32.89 24.99
CA GLY A 10 -38.30 33.83 24.32
C GLY A 10 -37.59 33.14 23.16
N GLY A 11 -38.06 33.40 21.94
CA GLY A 11 -37.38 33.01 20.71
C GLY A 11 -36.16 33.88 20.49
N VAL A 12 -35.01 33.26 20.21
CA VAL A 12 -33.79 33.94 19.80
C VAL A 12 -33.66 33.82 18.29
N ALA A 13 -33.79 34.96 17.61
CA ALA A 13 -33.38 35.14 16.23
C ALA A 13 -31.85 35.25 16.19
N ILE A 14 -31.20 34.36 15.44
CA ILE A 14 -29.76 34.44 15.15
C ILE A 14 -29.59 35.29 13.89
N ALA A 15 -29.05 36.49 14.07
CA ALA A 15 -28.61 37.36 12.99
C ALA A 15 -27.27 36.86 12.44
N LEU A 16 -27.21 36.56 11.14
CA LEU A 16 -25.96 36.39 10.41
C LEU A 16 -25.27 37.74 10.26
N MET A 17 -24.07 37.89 10.84
CA MET A 17 -23.11 38.92 10.44
C MET A 17 -22.02 38.28 9.57
N LEU A 18 -22.05 38.64 8.29
CA LEU A 18 -20.93 38.46 7.36
C LEU A 18 -19.88 39.53 7.66
N ALA A 19 -18.76 39.13 8.27
CA ALA A 19 -17.56 39.94 8.36
C ALA A 19 -16.59 39.52 7.25
N ALA A 20 -16.45 40.38 6.24
CA ALA A 20 -15.47 40.25 5.18
C ALA A 20 -14.10 40.70 5.71
N CYS A 21 -13.18 39.77 5.91
CA CYS A 21 -11.76 40.07 6.12
C CYS A 21 -11.06 40.05 4.76
N ALA A 22 -10.78 41.25 4.23
CA ALA A 22 -9.86 41.43 3.10
C ALA A 22 -8.42 41.29 3.60
N GLY A 23 -7.81 40.14 3.35
CA GLY A 23 -6.36 39.93 3.49
C GLY A 23 -5.62 40.32 2.20
N PRO A 24 -4.33 40.69 2.26
CA PRO A 24 -3.58 41.14 1.10
C PRO A 24 -3.36 40.01 0.11
N SER A 25 -3.64 40.29 -1.16
CA SER A 25 -3.41 39.43 -2.30
C SER A 25 -1.94 38.99 -2.37
N ALA A 26 -1.68 37.71 -2.13
CA ALA A 26 -0.44 37.09 -2.59
C ALA A 26 -0.48 37.05 -4.12
N ALA A 27 0.53 37.66 -4.74
CA ALA A 27 0.71 37.62 -6.19
C ALA A 27 0.85 36.16 -6.64
N VAL A 28 -0.13 35.69 -7.40
CA VAL A 28 -0.05 34.42 -8.13
C VAL A 28 1.02 34.59 -9.19
N VAL A 29 2.15 33.90 -9.01
CA VAL A 29 3.12 33.67 -10.09
C VAL A 29 2.40 32.83 -11.14
N PRO A 30 2.30 33.26 -12.41
CA PRO A 30 1.71 32.42 -13.45
C PRO A 30 2.64 31.23 -13.68
N GLY A 31 2.27 30.08 -13.11
CA GLY A 31 2.89 28.81 -13.41
C GLY A 31 2.79 28.52 -14.90
N ALA A 32 3.90 28.09 -15.50
CA ALA A 32 3.91 27.59 -16.86
C ALA A 32 2.80 26.53 -17.01
N PRO A 33 2.05 26.52 -18.13
CA PRO A 33 1.05 25.49 -18.36
C PRO A 33 1.75 24.12 -18.33
N LEU A 34 1.30 23.26 -17.41
CA LEU A 34 1.60 21.83 -17.45
C LEU A 34 1.17 21.34 -18.82
N ALA A 35 2.13 20.98 -19.66
CA ALA A 35 1.85 20.35 -20.94
C ALA A 35 1.07 19.07 -20.66
N SER A 36 -0.16 18.98 -21.14
CA SER A 36 -0.93 17.74 -21.11
C SER A 36 -0.10 16.66 -21.78
N PRO A 37 0.21 15.54 -21.11
CA PRO A 37 0.83 14.42 -21.79
C PRO A 37 -0.13 13.97 -22.89
N SER A 38 0.38 13.94 -24.13
CA SER A 38 -0.37 13.41 -25.26
C SER A 38 -0.76 11.97 -24.93
N ALA A 39 -2.07 11.69 -24.93
CA ALA A 39 -2.60 10.34 -24.74
C ALA A 39 -1.88 9.38 -25.69
N SER A 40 -1.08 8.49 -25.13
CA SER A 40 -0.36 7.45 -25.85
C SER A 40 -1.36 6.63 -26.65
N SER A 41 -1.05 6.34 -27.91
CA SER A 41 -1.84 5.44 -28.75
C SER A 41 -2.09 4.10 -28.06
N PRO A 42 -3.23 3.42 -28.32
CA PRO A 42 -3.53 2.13 -27.72
C PRO A 42 -2.39 1.15 -27.98
N LEU A 43 -1.90 0.53 -26.89
CA LEU A 43 -0.84 -0.47 -26.89
C LEU A 43 -1.15 -1.54 -27.94
N SER A 44 -0.24 -1.69 -28.91
CA SER A 44 -0.37 -2.61 -30.04
C SER A 44 -0.43 -4.06 -29.56
N SER A 45 -1.52 -4.75 -29.91
CA SER A 45 -1.85 -6.14 -29.55
C SER A 45 -1.01 -7.23 -30.24
N GLY A 46 0.22 -6.92 -30.68
CA GLY A 46 1.01 -7.79 -31.57
C GLY A 46 2.38 -8.25 -31.05
N ARG A 47 2.82 -7.84 -29.86
CA ARG A 47 4.09 -8.31 -29.27
C ARG A 47 3.81 -9.27 -28.12
N GLY A 48 4.52 -10.39 -28.09
CA GLY A 48 4.41 -11.38 -27.01
C GLY A 48 4.64 -10.71 -25.66
N ALA A 49 3.79 -11.02 -24.69
CA ALA A 49 3.90 -10.49 -23.32
C ALA A 49 5.29 -10.80 -22.76
N GLY A 50 5.93 -9.81 -22.14
CA GLY A 50 7.16 -10.01 -21.40
C GLY A 50 6.97 -11.03 -20.28
N GLY A 51 8.06 -11.71 -19.90
CA GLY A 51 8.08 -12.48 -18.66
C GLY A 51 7.96 -11.54 -17.46
N CYS A 52 7.49 -11.99 -16.30
CA CYS A 52 7.52 -11.19 -15.05
C CYS A 52 8.94 -10.91 -14.52
N HIS A 53 9.96 -11.28 -15.29
CA HIS A 53 11.37 -11.15 -15.00
C HIS A 53 12.08 -10.61 -16.24
N GLY A 54 13.17 -9.88 -15.99
CA GLY A 54 14.03 -9.36 -17.04
C GLY A 54 13.58 -8.00 -17.54
N THR A 55 14.10 -7.60 -18.70
CA THR A 55 13.84 -6.29 -19.30
C THR A 55 12.56 -6.33 -20.12
N ASP A 56 11.50 -5.66 -19.68
CA ASP A 56 10.26 -5.49 -20.46
C ASP A 56 10.12 -4.03 -20.96
N PRO A 57 10.23 -3.76 -22.27
CA PRO A 57 10.08 -2.41 -22.80
C PRO A 57 8.65 -1.86 -22.71
N LEU A 58 7.66 -2.68 -22.31
CA LEU A 58 6.27 -2.26 -22.13
C LEU A 58 6.01 -1.62 -20.77
N VAL A 59 6.85 -1.88 -19.77
CA VAL A 59 6.73 -1.27 -18.45
C VAL A 59 7.64 -0.04 -18.33
N ALA A 60 7.28 0.85 -17.41
CA ALA A 60 7.92 2.15 -17.30
C ALA A 60 9.40 2.04 -16.90
N VAL A 61 9.74 1.10 -16.03
CA VAL A 61 11.13 0.76 -15.67
C VAL A 61 11.41 -0.69 -16.08
N PRO A 62 11.95 -0.91 -17.29
CA PRO A 62 12.03 -2.24 -17.90
C PRO A 62 12.73 -3.30 -17.06
N SER A 63 13.80 -2.96 -16.34
CA SER A 63 14.59 -3.90 -15.55
C SER A 63 14.10 -4.09 -14.11
N ALA A 64 13.08 -3.34 -13.68
CA ALA A 64 12.54 -3.43 -12.34
C ALA A 64 11.46 -4.51 -12.25
N PRO A 65 11.11 -4.99 -11.05
CA PRO A 65 9.96 -5.86 -10.86
C PRO A 65 8.69 -5.27 -11.51
N HIS A 66 7.92 -6.15 -12.14
CA HIS A 66 6.64 -5.84 -12.77
C HIS A 66 5.78 -7.10 -12.72
N GLY A 67 4.46 -6.92 -12.78
CA GLY A 67 3.53 -8.04 -12.79
C GLY A 67 2.33 -7.89 -11.89
N LEU A 68 1.53 -8.95 -11.88
CA LEU A 68 0.45 -9.13 -10.92
C LEU A 68 0.86 -10.17 -9.87
N PHE A 69 0.73 -9.78 -8.61
CA PHE A 69 1.15 -10.54 -7.45
C PHE A 69 -0.06 -10.83 -6.57
N VAL A 70 -0.13 -12.07 -6.09
CA VAL A 70 -1.09 -12.46 -5.07
C VAL A 70 -0.62 -11.88 -3.74
N LEU A 71 -1.42 -11.05 -3.10
CA LEU A 71 -1.24 -10.69 -1.70
C LEU A 71 -1.49 -11.95 -0.87
N ALA A 72 -0.41 -12.65 -0.54
CA ALA A 72 -0.48 -14.00 -0.03
C ALA A 72 -1.15 -13.99 1.34
N PRO A 73 -2.18 -14.81 1.54
CA PRO A 73 -2.77 -14.90 2.84
C PRO A 73 -1.76 -15.58 3.79
N GLY A 74 -1.78 -15.24 5.08
CA GLY A 74 -0.87 -15.83 6.04
C GLY A 74 -0.98 -17.37 6.08
N ALA A 75 0.07 -18.06 6.52
CA ALA A 75 0.19 -19.53 6.45
C ALA A 75 -0.97 -20.33 7.08
N ASN A 76 -1.71 -19.73 8.02
CA ASN A 76 -2.87 -20.34 8.67
C ASN A 76 -4.23 -19.91 8.07
N SER A 77 -4.21 -19.25 6.92
CA SER A 77 -5.43 -18.79 6.27
C SER A 77 -6.22 -19.97 5.71
N PRO A 78 -7.56 -19.94 5.81
CA PRO A 78 -8.40 -20.95 5.16
C PRO A 78 -8.27 -20.93 3.63
N LEU A 79 -7.69 -19.89 3.02
CA LEU A 79 -7.50 -19.80 1.57
C LEU A 79 -6.22 -20.50 1.08
N GLY A 80 -5.40 -21.07 1.97
CA GLY A 80 -4.08 -21.60 1.61
C GLY A 80 -4.14 -22.75 0.59
N SER A 81 -5.14 -23.63 0.71
CA SER A 81 -5.37 -24.73 -0.23
C SER A 81 -5.73 -24.22 -1.63
N GLU A 82 -6.64 -23.26 -1.70
CA GLU A 82 -7.17 -22.69 -2.93
C GLU A 82 -6.10 -21.87 -3.65
N VAL A 83 -5.31 -21.08 -2.92
CA VAL A 83 -4.12 -20.39 -3.47
C VAL A 83 -3.17 -21.40 -4.10
N SER A 84 -2.86 -22.49 -3.39
CA SER A 84 -1.95 -23.52 -3.88
C SER A 84 -2.50 -24.23 -5.13
N GLN A 85 -3.80 -24.50 -5.15
CA GLN A 85 -4.46 -25.22 -6.23
C GLN A 85 -4.64 -24.38 -7.50
N TYR A 86 -5.02 -23.11 -7.37
CA TYR A 86 -5.48 -22.31 -8.50
C TYR A 86 -4.51 -21.20 -8.92
N LEU A 87 -3.66 -20.70 -8.02
CA LEU A 87 -2.90 -19.48 -8.28
C LEU A 87 -1.41 -19.74 -8.52
N ILE A 88 -0.79 -20.69 -7.80
CA ILE A 88 0.65 -20.96 -7.94
C ILE A 88 1.01 -21.37 -9.38
N SER A 89 0.17 -22.19 -10.05
CA SER A 89 0.42 -22.62 -11.42
C SER A 89 -0.16 -21.67 -12.49
N ASN A 90 -0.86 -20.61 -12.11
CA ASN A 90 -1.51 -19.71 -13.05
C ASN A 90 -0.46 -18.88 -13.81
N PRO A 91 -0.50 -18.81 -15.16
CA PRO A 91 0.48 -18.03 -15.94
C PRO A 91 0.36 -16.50 -15.77
N ASP A 92 -0.82 -15.99 -15.43
CA ASP A 92 -1.06 -14.56 -15.21
C ASP A 92 -0.56 -14.09 -13.83
N VAL A 93 -0.26 -15.03 -12.92
CA VAL A 93 0.29 -14.74 -11.60
C VAL A 93 1.81 -14.72 -11.69
N CYS A 94 2.42 -13.55 -11.52
CA CYS A 94 3.88 -13.40 -11.47
C CYS A 94 4.49 -13.96 -10.19
N GLY A 95 3.69 -13.97 -9.11
CA GLY A 95 4.03 -14.63 -7.86
C GLY A 95 3.26 -14.03 -6.70
N ALA A 96 3.95 -13.79 -5.58
CA ALA A 96 3.31 -13.38 -4.35
C ALA A 96 3.96 -12.18 -3.65
N ALA A 97 3.14 -11.40 -2.98
CA ALA A 97 3.55 -10.42 -1.98
C ALA A 97 3.21 -10.95 -0.58
N ILE A 98 4.23 -11.16 0.25
CA ILE A 98 4.12 -11.85 1.55
C ILE A 98 4.40 -10.88 2.68
N PHE A 99 3.49 -10.80 3.65
CA PHE A 99 3.69 -10.02 4.86
C PHE A 99 4.67 -10.70 5.82
N VAL A 100 5.66 -9.95 6.28
CA VAL A 100 6.66 -10.41 7.26
C VAL A 100 6.60 -9.50 8.49
N GLY A 101 6.10 -10.02 9.61
CA GLY A 101 6.11 -9.27 10.87
C GLY A 101 7.49 -9.30 11.52
N TRP A 102 8.04 -8.16 11.91
CA TRP A 102 9.38 -8.09 12.54
C TRP A 102 9.55 -9.04 13.74
N GLN A 103 8.54 -9.13 14.61
CA GLN A 103 8.50 -10.01 15.79
C GLN A 103 8.56 -11.50 15.44
N GLN A 104 8.15 -11.88 14.23
CA GLN A 104 8.22 -13.29 13.79
C GLN A 104 9.67 -13.72 13.56
N VAL A 105 10.59 -12.76 13.39
CA VAL A 105 11.98 -13.00 13.00
C VAL A 105 12.97 -12.60 14.08
N ASP A 106 12.89 -11.38 14.62
CA ASP A 106 13.88 -10.85 15.56
C ASP A 106 13.62 -11.29 17.00
N ARG A 107 14.37 -12.29 17.45
CA ARG A 107 14.32 -12.85 18.79
C ARG A 107 14.98 -11.95 19.85
N GLY A 108 15.62 -10.87 19.40
CA GLY A 108 16.20 -9.84 20.24
C GLY A 108 17.69 -9.99 20.50
N PRO A 109 18.32 -8.90 20.99
CA PRO A 109 19.75 -8.89 21.26
C PRO A 109 20.13 -9.96 22.29
N GLY A 110 21.25 -10.64 22.06
CA GLY A 110 21.76 -11.69 22.96
C GLY A 110 21.21 -13.10 22.69
N THR A 111 20.27 -13.26 21.74
CA THR A 111 19.85 -14.59 21.25
C THR A 111 20.75 -15.06 20.10
N ASN A 112 20.94 -16.39 19.98
CA ASN A 112 21.74 -17.00 18.91
C ASN A 112 20.99 -18.19 18.27
N PRO A 113 20.59 -18.10 16.99
CA PRO A 113 20.69 -16.91 16.14
C PRO A 113 19.74 -15.79 16.62
N ARG A 114 20.10 -14.54 16.34
CA ARG A 114 19.24 -13.37 16.62
C ARG A 114 17.99 -13.37 15.74
N TYR A 115 18.17 -13.67 14.46
CA TYR A 115 17.11 -13.67 13.46
C TYR A 115 16.76 -15.11 13.08
N ASP A 116 15.47 -15.43 13.08
CA ASP A 116 14.95 -16.70 12.61
C ASP A 116 14.01 -16.48 11.41
N TRP A 117 14.53 -16.82 10.23
CA TRP A 117 13.84 -16.64 8.96
C TRP A 117 13.02 -17.86 8.53
N SER A 118 12.96 -18.93 9.35
CA SER A 118 12.36 -20.20 8.96
C SER A 118 10.89 -20.08 8.52
N ALA A 119 10.11 -19.27 9.23
CA ALA A 119 8.71 -19.03 8.87
C ALA A 119 8.57 -18.28 7.53
N VAL A 120 9.47 -17.31 7.25
CA VAL A 120 9.49 -16.58 5.98
C VAL A 120 9.89 -17.53 4.85
N GLN A 121 10.97 -18.29 5.03
CA GLN A 121 11.43 -19.29 4.06
C GLN A 121 10.38 -20.36 3.75
N SER A 122 9.64 -20.81 4.77
CA SER A 122 8.53 -21.74 4.56
C SER A 122 7.39 -21.13 3.75
N ALA A 123 7.17 -19.81 3.83
CA ALA A 123 6.11 -19.12 3.10
C ALA A 123 6.50 -18.84 1.64
N ILE A 124 7.78 -18.56 1.36
CA ILE A 124 8.28 -18.29 0.00
C ILE A 124 8.44 -19.59 -0.82
N ALA A 125 8.82 -20.70 -0.17
CA ALA A 125 9.23 -21.93 -0.86
C ALA A 125 8.24 -22.48 -1.89
N PRO A 126 6.91 -22.48 -1.69
CA PRO A 126 5.97 -22.96 -2.71
C PRO A 126 5.99 -22.12 -3.99
N TRP A 127 6.24 -20.82 -3.88
CA TRP A 127 6.31 -19.89 -5.00
C TRP A 127 7.63 -20.05 -5.76
N GLU A 128 8.74 -20.17 -5.05
CA GLU A 128 10.05 -20.44 -5.64
C GLU A 128 10.08 -21.78 -6.37
N ALA A 129 9.50 -22.83 -5.77
CA ALA A 129 9.39 -24.13 -6.40
C ALA A 129 8.59 -24.09 -7.72
N ALA A 130 7.70 -23.11 -7.88
CA ALA A 130 6.94 -22.85 -9.09
C ALA A 130 7.63 -21.82 -10.03
N GLY A 131 8.86 -21.39 -9.72
CA GLY A 131 9.61 -20.40 -10.49
C GLY A 131 9.01 -19.00 -10.47
N LYS A 132 8.28 -18.66 -9.39
CA LYS A 132 7.60 -17.36 -9.25
C LYS A 132 8.44 -16.37 -8.45
N THR A 133 8.18 -15.09 -8.69
CA THR A 133 8.75 -13.98 -7.92
C THR A 133 8.07 -13.85 -6.57
N VAL A 134 8.84 -13.59 -5.52
CA VAL A 134 8.32 -13.24 -4.20
C VAL A 134 8.73 -11.82 -3.84
N ASN A 135 7.76 -11.04 -3.39
CA ASN A 135 7.97 -9.73 -2.79
C ASN A 135 7.71 -9.81 -1.30
N LEU A 136 8.56 -9.20 -0.48
CA LEU A 136 8.38 -9.20 0.97
C LEU A 136 7.90 -7.82 1.42
N ILE A 137 6.75 -7.77 2.09
CA ILE A 137 6.21 -6.57 2.71
C ILE A 137 6.48 -6.68 4.21
N VAL A 138 7.46 -5.94 4.70
CA VAL A 138 8.04 -6.11 6.03
C VAL A 138 7.46 -5.08 7.01
N TRP A 139 6.78 -5.58 8.04
CA TRP A 139 6.02 -4.77 8.99
C TRP A 139 6.83 -4.49 10.25
N GLY A 140 7.19 -3.23 10.46
CA GLY A 140 7.81 -2.77 11.71
C GLY A 140 6.80 -2.61 12.85
N ALA A 141 5.55 -2.25 12.53
CA ALA A 141 4.42 -2.16 13.45
C ALA A 141 3.16 -2.79 12.84
N SER A 142 2.26 -3.33 13.66
CA SER A 142 1.04 -3.98 13.17
C SER A 142 0.08 -3.02 12.50
N GLU A 143 -0.50 -3.51 11.41
CA GLU A 143 -1.66 -2.92 10.77
C GLU A 143 -2.94 -3.50 11.41
N GLY A 144 -3.81 -2.64 11.93
CA GLY A 144 -5.06 -3.05 12.56
C GLY A 144 -4.90 -3.91 13.82
N GLY A 145 -5.96 -4.66 14.16
CA GLY A 145 -6.04 -5.47 15.37
C GLY A 145 -6.10 -4.66 16.67
N THR A 146 -6.07 -5.31 17.83
CA THR A 146 -6.03 -4.61 19.14
C THR A 146 -4.73 -4.82 19.89
N VAL A 147 -3.80 -5.57 19.31
CA VAL A 147 -2.53 -5.97 19.93
C VAL A 147 -1.41 -5.76 18.92
N GLN A 148 -0.30 -5.17 19.37
CA GLN A 148 0.91 -5.05 18.58
C GLN A 148 1.59 -6.42 18.47
N ARG A 149 1.61 -6.98 17.26
CA ARG A 149 2.15 -8.31 16.92
C ARG A 149 3.30 -8.27 15.92
N SER A 150 3.62 -7.10 15.39
CA SER A 150 4.71 -6.93 14.42
C SER A 150 5.96 -6.40 15.10
N THR A 151 5.86 -5.42 15.99
CA THR A 151 7.04 -4.94 16.74
C THR A 151 7.44 -5.95 17.82
N PRO A 152 8.70 -6.41 17.92
CA PRO A 152 9.14 -7.30 18.98
C PRO A 152 8.87 -6.71 20.38
N ALA A 153 8.42 -7.53 21.34
CA ALA A 153 8.08 -7.07 22.68
C ALA A 153 9.25 -6.36 23.39
N TRP A 154 10.49 -6.78 23.14
CA TRP A 154 11.70 -6.16 23.70
C TRP A 154 11.98 -4.76 23.12
N VAL A 155 11.51 -4.46 21.91
CA VAL A 155 11.54 -3.11 21.31
C VAL A 155 10.40 -2.27 21.88
N GLN A 156 9.19 -2.84 21.97
CA GLN A 156 8.03 -2.15 22.57
C GLN A 156 8.34 -1.64 23.99
N ALA A 157 9.13 -2.39 24.77
CA ALA A 157 9.54 -2.01 26.12
C ALA A 157 10.54 -0.82 26.18
N GLN A 158 11.12 -0.41 25.05
CA GLN A 158 12.13 0.67 24.98
C GLN A 158 11.57 2.01 24.52
N VAL A 159 10.30 2.05 24.13
CA VAL A 159 9.70 3.23 23.51
C VAL A 159 8.31 3.50 24.07
N GLN A 160 7.86 4.74 23.93
CA GLN A 160 6.47 5.09 24.11
C GLN A 160 5.61 4.38 23.05
N MET A 161 4.49 3.82 23.47
CA MET A 161 3.46 3.29 22.58
C MET A 161 2.26 4.24 22.59
N ILE A 162 1.78 4.61 21.40
CA ILE A 162 0.56 5.40 21.20
C ILE A 162 -0.62 4.47 21.03
N ASN A 163 -1.68 4.68 21.82
CA ASN A 163 -2.91 3.90 21.75
C ASN A 163 -4.07 4.80 21.28
N CYS A 164 -4.39 4.70 20.01
CA CYS A 164 -5.48 5.46 19.39
C CYS A 164 -6.88 4.90 19.71
N GLY A 165 -6.98 3.83 20.50
CA GLY A 165 -8.22 3.16 20.86
C GLY A 165 -8.83 2.38 19.70
N GLY A 166 -10.08 1.93 19.88
CA GLY A 166 -10.82 1.19 18.87
C GLY A 166 -10.20 -0.16 18.50
N LYS A 167 -10.26 -0.51 17.20
CA LYS A 167 -9.69 -1.74 16.63
C LYS A 167 -8.30 -1.50 16.01
N THR A 168 -7.49 -0.65 16.66
CA THR A 168 -6.10 -0.42 16.25
C THR A 168 -5.12 -0.87 17.32
N ALA A 169 -4.07 -1.58 16.90
CA ALA A 169 -2.98 -1.97 17.77
C ALA A 169 -2.22 -0.71 18.24
N PRO A 170 -1.70 -0.70 19.47
CA PRO A 170 -0.76 0.33 19.90
C PRO A 170 0.46 0.38 18.97
N THR A 171 0.90 1.58 18.63
CA THR A 171 2.02 1.81 17.69
C THR A 171 3.20 2.48 18.41
N PRO A 172 4.44 2.11 18.10
CA PRO A 172 5.60 2.73 18.71
C PRO A 172 5.77 4.17 18.22
N VAL A 173 6.28 5.06 19.07
CA VAL A 173 6.78 6.35 18.62
C VAL A 173 8.05 6.11 17.79
N TYR A 174 7.89 6.10 16.47
CA TYR A 174 8.88 5.58 15.52
C TYR A 174 10.25 6.26 15.57
N TRP A 175 10.28 7.57 15.84
CA TRP A 175 11.52 8.36 15.93
C TRP A 175 12.29 8.16 17.23
N GLN A 176 11.73 7.45 18.23
CA GLN A 176 12.50 7.16 19.43
C GLN A 176 13.63 6.17 19.11
N PRO A 177 14.87 6.41 19.60
CA PRO A 177 16.03 5.59 19.24
C PRO A 177 15.85 4.10 19.49
N GLY A 178 15.10 3.72 20.53
CA GLY A 178 14.77 2.32 20.85
C GLY A 178 13.98 1.62 19.74
N TYR A 179 13.19 2.34 18.95
CA TYR A 179 12.56 1.79 17.75
C TYR A 179 13.44 2.01 16.52
N ALA A 180 13.76 3.27 16.19
CA ALA A 180 14.43 3.62 14.93
C ALA A 180 15.74 2.87 14.69
N ASN A 181 16.59 2.72 15.72
CA ASN A 181 17.87 2.02 15.55
C ASN A 181 17.68 0.51 15.38
N ASN A 182 16.74 -0.08 16.12
CA ASN A 182 16.46 -1.51 16.05
C ASN A 182 15.74 -1.86 14.73
N TRP A 183 14.87 -0.99 14.25
CA TRP A 183 14.20 -1.15 12.96
C TRP A 183 15.21 -1.09 11.81
N ARG A 184 16.08 -0.07 11.77
CA ARG A 184 17.18 0.01 10.79
C ARG A 184 18.10 -1.21 10.81
N ALA A 185 18.45 -1.70 12.00
CA ALA A 185 19.24 -2.93 12.12
C ALA A 185 18.52 -4.16 11.53
N PHE A 186 17.20 -4.26 11.73
CA PHE A 186 16.40 -5.34 11.16
C PHE A 186 16.22 -5.21 9.64
N ILE A 187 16.01 -4.00 9.12
CA ILE A 187 16.00 -3.73 7.67
C ILE A 187 17.31 -4.24 7.05
N ALA A 188 18.46 -3.82 7.58
CA ALA A 188 19.77 -4.26 7.09
C ALA A 188 19.97 -5.78 7.20
N ALA A 189 19.47 -6.42 8.26
CA ALA A 189 19.50 -7.87 8.38
C ALA A 189 18.61 -8.56 7.33
N THR A 190 17.44 -8.00 7.03
CA THR A 190 16.52 -8.50 6.02
C THR A 190 17.12 -8.39 4.62
N THR A 191 17.66 -7.22 4.26
CA THR A 191 18.28 -7.03 2.95
C THR A 191 19.46 -7.98 2.76
N ASN A 192 20.30 -8.16 3.78
CA ASN A 192 21.43 -9.10 3.73
C ASN A 192 20.98 -10.56 3.65
N GLN A 193 19.91 -10.95 4.37
CA GLN A 193 19.41 -12.33 4.37
C GLN A 193 18.97 -12.78 2.96
N PHE A 194 18.34 -11.87 2.22
CA PHE A 194 17.74 -12.19 0.93
C PHE A 194 18.59 -11.74 -0.27
N ALA A 195 19.72 -11.07 -0.05
CA ALA A 195 20.55 -10.43 -1.09
C ALA A 195 21.00 -11.34 -2.26
N SER A 196 21.01 -12.66 -2.07
CA SER A 196 21.44 -13.63 -3.08
C SER A 196 20.29 -14.49 -3.61
N ASP A 197 19.05 -14.23 -3.19
CA ASP A 197 17.90 -15.04 -3.59
C ASP A 197 17.30 -14.51 -4.89
N PRO A 198 17.45 -15.22 -6.03
CA PRO A 198 17.01 -14.71 -7.32
C PRO A 198 15.48 -14.63 -7.46
N HIS A 199 14.72 -15.25 -6.55
CA HIS A 199 13.26 -15.18 -6.58
C HIS A 199 12.72 -13.91 -5.94
N ILE A 200 13.54 -13.18 -5.18
CA ILE A 200 13.10 -11.94 -4.55
C ILE A 200 13.03 -10.82 -5.57
N GLY A 201 11.80 -10.32 -5.81
CA GLY A 201 11.54 -9.19 -6.69
C GLY A 201 11.87 -7.88 -5.99
N TYR A 202 11.13 -7.56 -4.92
CA TYR A 202 11.38 -6.39 -4.10
C TYR A 202 11.20 -6.64 -2.59
N LEU A 203 11.74 -5.73 -1.78
CA LEU A 203 11.49 -5.62 -0.35
C LEU A 203 10.80 -4.26 -0.07
N ARG A 204 9.57 -4.28 0.48
CA ARG A 204 8.85 -3.08 0.94
C ARG A 204 8.92 -2.99 2.45
N PHE A 205 9.59 -1.97 2.98
CA PHE A 205 9.64 -1.74 4.42
C PHE A 205 8.57 -0.72 4.83
N GLY A 206 7.76 -1.07 5.82
CA GLY A 206 6.80 -0.13 6.39
C GLY A 206 7.52 1.08 6.99
N LEU A 207 7.15 2.28 6.54
CA LEU A 207 7.58 3.52 7.17
C LEU A 207 6.87 3.69 8.52
N GLY A 208 5.63 3.22 8.64
CA GLY A 208 4.83 3.22 9.87
C GLY A 208 4.15 1.88 10.15
N THR A 209 2.81 1.87 10.23
CA THR A 209 2.03 0.66 10.44
C THR A 209 1.95 -0.20 9.19
N GLY A 210 2.00 -1.51 9.36
CA GLY A 210 1.95 -2.45 8.26
C GLY A 210 3.14 -2.30 7.32
N GLY A 211 2.86 -2.38 6.03
CA GLY A 211 3.79 -2.03 4.96
C GLY A 211 3.59 -0.61 4.44
N GLU A 212 2.95 0.28 5.22
CA GLU A 212 2.45 1.58 4.77
C GLU A 212 3.21 2.80 5.31
N GLY A 213 2.90 3.98 4.75
CA GLY A 213 3.34 5.31 5.17
C GLY A 213 2.51 5.94 6.29
N LEU A 214 1.76 5.14 7.06
CA LEU A 214 0.84 5.64 8.09
C LEU A 214 1.45 5.54 9.49
N ALA A 215 1.50 6.65 10.24
CA ALA A 215 1.91 6.59 11.65
C ALA A 215 0.92 5.77 12.51
N SER A 216 -0.35 5.75 12.15
CA SER A 216 -1.39 4.92 12.77
C SER A 216 -2.29 4.37 11.69
N ALA A 217 -2.79 3.13 11.86
CA ALA A 217 -3.59 2.37 10.88
C ALA A 217 -4.94 3.06 10.54
N GLY A 218 -4.87 4.20 9.85
CA GLY A 218 -5.99 5.04 9.41
C GLY A 218 -6.78 5.76 10.50
N THR A 219 -6.48 5.56 11.79
CA THR A 219 -7.31 6.13 12.88
C THR A 219 -6.98 7.59 13.14
N LYS A 220 -7.70 8.50 12.48
CA LYS A 220 -7.52 9.97 12.58
C LYS A 220 -8.46 10.65 13.60
N THR A 221 -8.80 9.98 14.71
CA THR A 221 -9.65 10.61 15.74
C THR A 221 -8.91 11.78 16.43
N PRO A 222 -9.61 12.84 16.89
CA PRO A 222 -8.96 13.96 17.59
C PRO A 222 -8.10 13.53 18.78
N SER A 223 -8.53 12.51 19.54
CA SER A 223 -7.76 11.97 20.67
C SER A 223 -6.48 11.25 20.24
N CYS A 224 -6.53 10.50 19.13
CA CYS A 224 -5.34 9.87 18.55
C CYS A 224 -4.35 10.93 18.04
N LEU A 225 -4.83 11.92 17.30
CA LEU A 225 -3.99 13.01 16.79
C LEU A 225 -3.37 13.82 17.94
N ALA A 226 -4.10 14.06 19.03
CA ALA A 226 -3.57 14.72 20.20
C ALA A 226 -2.42 13.93 20.86
N GLN A 227 -2.53 12.60 20.96
CA GLN A 227 -1.44 11.76 21.48
C GLN A 227 -0.21 11.79 20.57
N TRP A 228 -0.41 11.72 19.26
CA TRP A 228 0.68 11.81 18.28
C TRP A 228 1.37 13.17 18.32
N ASN A 229 0.59 14.26 18.36
CA ASN A 229 1.13 15.61 18.48
C ASN A 229 1.91 15.79 19.79
N ALA A 230 1.44 15.23 20.90
CA ALA A 230 2.16 15.24 22.17
C ALA A 230 3.49 14.48 22.12
N ALA A 231 3.62 13.47 21.24
CA ALA A 231 4.86 12.75 21.02
C ALA A 231 5.83 13.48 20.06
N GLY A 232 5.39 14.51 19.34
CA GLY A 232 6.20 15.27 18.38
C GLY A 232 5.84 15.06 16.90
N TYR A 233 4.70 14.44 16.58
CA TYR A 233 4.31 14.05 15.21
C TYR A 233 4.57 15.11 14.13
N GLN A 234 4.17 16.37 14.36
CA GLN A 234 4.26 17.43 13.35
C GLN A 234 5.68 17.67 12.82
N ASN A 235 6.71 17.45 13.64
CA ASN A 235 8.11 17.70 13.27
C ASN A 235 8.90 16.41 13.11
N GLU A 236 8.73 15.47 14.04
CA GLU A 236 9.56 14.28 14.14
C GLU A 236 9.16 13.22 13.10
N TRP A 237 7.87 13.12 12.75
CA TRP A 237 7.42 12.11 11.79
C TRP A 237 7.97 12.35 10.37
N PRO A 238 7.82 13.55 9.76
CA PRO A 238 8.42 13.82 8.46
C PRO A 238 9.95 13.65 8.45
N ALA A 239 10.63 14.03 9.53
CA ALA A 239 12.08 13.88 9.65
C ALA A 239 12.50 12.41 9.72
N TYR A 240 11.79 11.62 10.51
CA TYR A 240 12.00 10.17 10.61
C TYR A 240 11.77 9.46 9.28
N VAL A 241 10.68 9.77 8.57
CA VAL A 241 10.40 9.18 7.25
C VAL A 241 11.54 9.47 6.27
N SER A 242 11.96 10.74 6.14
CA SER A 242 13.06 11.11 5.26
C SER A 242 14.38 10.41 5.64
N GLN A 243 14.68 10.29 6.95
CA GLN A 243 15.87 9.59 7.43
C GLN A 243 15.83 8.08 7.15
N LEU A 244 14.65 7.47 7.21
CA LEU A 244 14.49 6.05 6.95
C LEU A 244 14.64 5.73 5.46
N VAL A 245 14.02 6.54 4.58
CA VAL A 245 14.17 6.42 3.12
C VAL A 245 15.64 6.57 2.71
N ALA A 246 16.33 7.60 3.22
CA ALA A 246 17.75 7.79 2.96
C ALA A 246 18.61 6.63 3.49
N PHE A 247 18.25 6.07 4.65
CA PHE A 247 18.92 4.89 5.19
C PHE A 247 18.74 3.66 4.28
N GLU A 248 17.52 3.39 3.83
CA GLU A 248 17.24 2.30 2.88
C GLU A 248 18.08 2.46 1.59
N GLY A 249 18.16 3.68 1.04
CA GLY A 249 18.99 4.00 -0.12
C GLY A 249 20.47 3.70 0.10
N SER A 250 20.98 4.02 1.29
CA SER A 250 22.38 3.79 1.68
C SER A 250 22.77 2.31 1.79
N LEU A 251 21.79 1.39 1.85
CA LEU A 251 22.08 -0.06 1.91
C LEU A 251 22.58 -0.61 0.59
N HIS A 252 22.32 0.07 -0.54
CA HIS A 252 22.64 -0.41 -1.88
C HIS A 252 22.21 -1.88 -2.10
N ALA A 253 20.97 -2.19 -1.73
CA ALA A 253 20.46 -3.56 -1.77
C ALA A 253 20.48 -4.13 -3.19
N ASN A 254 20.76 -5.42 -3.31
CA ASN A 254 20.76 -6.12 -4.60
C ASN A 254 19.35 -6.26 -5.22
N HIS A 255 18.31 -6.20 -4.37
CA HIS A 255 16.91 -6.24 -4.77
C HIS A 255 16.32 -4.84 -4.73
N GLN A 256 15.27 -4.62 -5.52
CA GLN A 256 14.52 -3.37 -5.48
C GLN A 256 13.97 -3.13 -4.07
N LEU A 257 14.24 -1.94 -3.52
CA LEU A 257 13.57 -1.47 -2.32
C LEU A 257 12.33 -0.66 -2.71
N MET A 258 11.29 -0.77 -1.90
CA MET A 258 10.01 -0.10 -2.12
C MET A 258 9.51 0.57 -0.84
N VAL A 259 8.80 1.69 -0.98
CA VAL A 259 8.09 2.35 0.13
C VAL A 259 6.65 2.72 -0.24
N ALA A 260 5.79 2.80 0.76
CA ALA A 260 4.43 3.28 0.63
C ALA A 260 4.36 4.80 0.70
N ILE A 261 3.50 5.43 -0.11
CA ILE A 261 3.23 6.88 -0.07
C ILE A 261 1.88 7.26 0.55
N ASN A 262 1.16 6.29 1.13
CA ASN A 262 -0.05 6.53 1.92
C ASN A 262 0.26 7.47 3.09
N THR A 263 -0.68 8.37 3.45
CA THR A 263 -0.40 9.40 4.45
C THR A 263 -1.37 9.40 5.63
N PHE A 264 -0.78 9.50 6.83
CA PHE A 264 -1.52 9.85 8.03
C PHE A 264 -1.62 11.37 8.10
N ASP A 265 -2.84 11.91 8.16
CA ASP A 265 -3.07 13.36 8.23
C ASP A 265 -2.32 14.19 7.16
N ALA A 266 -2.21 13.66 5.93
CA ALA A 266 -1.50 14.28 4.82
C ALA A 266 0.01 14.56 5.04
N MET A 267 0.66 13.86 6.00
CA MET A 267 2.07 14.06 6.34
C MET A 267 2.91 12.77 6.43
N PRO A 268 4.18 12.81 5.97
CA PRO A 268 4.67 13.76 4.96
C PRO A 268 3.80 13.70 3.68
N SER A 269 3.88 14.70 2.79
CA SER A 269 3.11 14.62 1.54
C SER A 269 3.59 13.44 0.70
N PRO A 270 2.71 12.77 -0.08
CA PRO A 270 3.11 11.65 -0.92
C PRO A 270 4.22 12.04 -1.91
N GLU A 271 4.13 13.25 -2.47
CA GLU A 271 5.13 13.77 -3.42
C GLU A 271 6.52 13.92 -2.78
N LYS A 272 6.59 14.35 -1.51
CA LYS A 272 7.89 14.45 -0.81
C LYS A 272 8.52 13.06 -0.65
N VAL A 273 7.74 12.07 -0.20
CA VAL A 273 8.25 10.70 -0.01
C VAL A 273 8.68 10.09 -1.34
N ALA A 274 7.86 10.24 -2.38
CA ALA A 274 8.18 9.78 -3.73
C ALA A 274 9.46 10.42 -4.29
N GLN A 275 9.64 11.73 -4.09
CA GLN A 275 10.83 12.44 -4.51
C GLN A 275 12.09 11.92 -3.80
N GLU A 276 12.03 11.76 -2.48
CA GLU A 276 13.15 11.24 -1.68
C GLU A 276 13.47 9.79 -2.05
N ALA A 277 12.44 8.93 -2.19
CA ALA A 277 12.62 7.54 -2.61
C ALA A 277 13.24 7.44 -4.01
N SER A 278 12.73 8.21 -4.96
CA SER A 278 13.22 8.20 -6.34
C SER A 278 14.68 8.67 -6.46
N GLN A 279 15.14 9.60 -5.62
CA GLN A 279 16.54 10.04 -5.58
C GLN A 279 17.49 8.91 -5.14
N GLU A 280 16.99 8.00 -4.32
CA GLU A 280 17.72 6.84 -3.80
C GLU A 280 17.54 5.58 -4.68
N GLY A 281 16.82 5.69 -5.81
CA GLY A 281 16.47 4.55 -6.66
C GLY A 281 15.45 3.58 -6.04
N ILE A 282 14.76 4.02 -5.00
CA ILE A 282 13.70 3.27 -4.30
C ILE A 282 12.39 3.51 -5.04
N GLY A 283 11.71 2.42 -5.40
CA GLY A 283 10.37 2.51 -5.97
C GLY A 283 9.33 2.76 -4.90
N PHE A 284 8.10 3.04 -5.31
CA PHE A 284 7.07 3.35 -4.34
C PHE A 284 5.67 3.01 -4.83
N GLY A 285 4.69 3.06 -3.93
CA GLY A 285 3.32 2.81 -4.32
C GLY A 285 2.27 3.22 -3.30
N MET A 286 1.03 2.90 -3.64
CA MET A 286 -0.17 3.31 -2.92
C MET A 286 -1.01 2.08 -2.54
N GLU A 287 -1.21 1.88 -1.24
CA GLU A 287 -2.00 0.81 -0.64
C GLU A 287 -3.42 1.26 -0.33
N GLY A 288 -4.14 1.68 -1.37
CA GLY A 288 -5.43 2.33 -1.17
C GLY A 288 -6.31 2.39 -2.40
N LEU A 289 -5.94 1.71 -3.48
CA LEU A 289 -6.67 1.79 -4.74
C LEU A 289 -8.13 1.33 -4.54
N GLN A 290 -9.06 2.22 -4.87
CA GLN A 290 -10.49 2.00 -4.70
C GLN A 290 -11.31 2.68 -5.82
N ALA A 291 -12.62 2.43 -5.85
CA ALA A 291 -13.49 2.85 -6.94
C ALA A 291 -13.49 4.37 -7.18
N SER A 292 -13.39 5.17 -6.12
CA SER A 292 -13.32 6.62 -6.25
C SER A 292 -12.06 7.10 -6.96
N ASP A 293 -10.95 6.39 -6.82
CA ASP A 293 -9.71 6.74 -7.53
C ASP A 293 -9.82 6.35 -9.00
N ALA A 294 -10.36 5.18 -9.32
CA ALA A 294 -10.61 4.79 -10.71
C ALA A 294 -11.55 5.79 -11.42
N ALA A 295 -12.60 6.24 -10.74
CA ALA A 295 -13.48 7.29 -11.25
C ALA A 295 -12.75 8.64 -11.43
N ALA A 296 -11.91 9.03 -10.46
CA ALA A 296 -11.13 10.26 -10.54
C ALA A 296 -10.14 10.23 -11.72
N ILE A 297 -9.39 9.14 -11.88
CA ILE A 297 -8.44 8.92 -12.99
C ILE A 297 -9.17 9.01 -14.33
N SER A 298 -10.30 8.31 -14.48
CA SER A 298 -11.09 8.36 -15.71
C SER A 298 -11.65 9.76 -16.02
N ALA A 299 -11.87 10.59 -15.00
CA ALA A 299 -12.37 11.95 -15.14
C ALA A 299 -11.25 13.01 -15.20
N GLY A 300 -9.98 12.60 -15.18
CA GLY A 300 -8.83 13.50 -15.09
C GLY A 300 -8.83 14.37 -13.83
N GLN A 301 -9.38 13.86 -12.73
CA GLN A 301 -9.47 14.54 -11.44
C GLN A 301 -8.38 14.04 -10.47
N PRO A 302 -8.02 14.85 -9.47
CA PRO A 302 -7.14 14.41 -8.40
C PRO A 302 -7.68 13.18 -7.66
N CYS A 303 -6.82 12.21 -7.42
CA CYS A 303 -7.17 11.03 -6.60
C CYS A 303 -7.28 11.39 -5.12
N GLY A 304 -7.90 10.50 -4.34
CA GLY A 304 -7.97 10.62 -2.89
C GLY A 304 -6.58 10.67 -2.22
N ASP A 305 -6.55 10.97 -0.92
CA ASP A 305 -5.32 10.93 -0.10
C ASP A 305 -4.12 11.65 -0.72
N SER A 306 -4.31 12.95 -0.96
CA SER A 306 -3.27 13.87 -1.45
C SER A 306 -2.82 13.66 -2.90
N ASN A 307 -3.75 13.27 -3.79
CA ASN A 307 -3.56 13.23 -5.24
C ASN A 307 -2.39 12.33 -5.69
N TRP A 308 -2.30 11.14 -5.13
CA TRP A 308 -1.21 10.20 -5.41
C TRP A 308 -1.08 9.83 -6.90
N CYS A 309 -2.16 9.88 -7.70
CA CYS A 309 -2.08 9.56 -9.13
C CYS A 309 -1.29 10.60 -9.94
N ALA A 310 -1.26 11.86 -9.52
CA ALA A 310 -0.38 12.85 -10.12
C ALA A 310 1.10 12.53 -9.82
N VAL A 311 1.39 12.05 -8.60
CA VAL A 311 2.73 11.60 -8.21
C VAL A 311 3.17 10.41 -9.07
N PHE A 312 2.30 9.43 -9.30
CA PHE A 312 2.61 8.31 -10.19
C PHE A 312 2.93 8.79 -11.62
N THR A 313 2.14 9.71 -12.15
CA THR A 313 2.37 10.28 -13.49
C THR A 313 3.70 11.03 -13.56
N GLN A 314 4.06 11.78 -12.51
CA GLN A 314 5.30 12.55 -12.42
C GLN A 314 6.56 11.68 -12.43
N PHE A 315 6.51 10.52 -11.76
CA PHE A 315 7.66 9.62 -11.60
C PHE A 315 7.64 8.41 -12.54
N ALA A 316 6.66 8.33 -13.43
CA ALA A 316 6.57 7.27 -14.43
C ALA A 316 7.90 7.14 -15.19
N GLY A 317 8.47 5.93 -15.16
CA GLY A 317 9.71 5.58 -15.84
C GLY A 317 10.99 5.94 -15.10
N THR A 318 10.90 6.49 -13.89
CA THR A 318 12.08 6.78 -13.06
C THR A 318 12.38 5.64 -12.09
N VAL A 319 11.34 5.14 -11.42
CA VAL A 319 11.40 4.03 -10.46
C VAL A 319 10.14 3.16 -10.61
N PRO A 320 10.14 1.88 -10.19
CA PRO A 320 8.94 1.06 -10.28
C PRO A 320 7.82 1.60 -9.38
N LEU A 321 6.60 1.58 -9.93
CA LEU A 321 5.38 2.04 -9.28
C LEU A 321 4.47 0.85 -9.01
N HIS A 322 4.03 0.68 -7.76
CA HIS A 322 3.13 -0.40 -7.37
C HIS A 322 1.77 0.10 -6.88
N LEU A 323 0.72 -0.70 -7.08
CA LEU A 323 -0.60 -0.47 -6.50
C LEU A 323 -1.08 -1.71 -5.76
N GLN A 324 -1.65 -1.47 -4.58
CA GLN A 324 -2.45 -2.45 -3.85
C GLN A 324 -3.86 -1.90 -3.71
N THR A 325 -4.88 -2.74 -3.90
CA THR A 325 -6.25 -2.36 -3.58
C THR A 325 -6.40 -2.12 -2.08
N LEU A 326 -7.31 -1.23 -1.69
CA LEU A 326 -7.52 -0.92 -0.27
C LEU A 326 -7.94 -2.18 0.54
N TYR A 327 -8.75 -3.04 -0.08
CA TYR A 327 -9.19 -4.34 0.40
C TYR A 327 -9.45 -5.26 -0.80
N GLN A 328 -9.96 -6.48 -0.56
CA GLN A 328 -10.61 -7.29 -1.59
C GLN A 328 -11.66 -6.45 -2.34
N SER A 329 -11.68 -6.59 -3.67
CA SER A 329 -12.62 -5.90 -4.53
C SER A 329 -14.07 -6.39 -4.34
N ASP A 330 -15.03 -5.50 -4.57
CA ASP A 330 -16.47 -5.83 -4.56
C ASP A 330 -16.96 -6.01 -6.00
N PRO A 331 -17.16 -7.25 -6.47
CA PRO A 331 -17.59 -7.52 -7.84
C PRO A 331 -19.00 -6.99 -8.15
N SER A 332 -19.83 -6.74 -7.14
CA SER A 332 -21.18 -6.22 -7.35
C SER A 332 -21.19 -4.76 -7.77
N GLY A 333 -20.13 -4.01 -7.43
CA GLY A 333 -20.07 -2.55 -7.59
C GLY A 333 -21.17 -1.81 -6.84
N ALA A 334 -21.82 -2.45 -5.86
CA ALA A 334 -22.83 -1.83 -5.04
C ALA A 334 -22.20 -0.64 -4.27
N PRO A 335 -22.91 0.48 -4.10
CA PRO A 335 -22.42 1.56 -3.27
C PRO A 335 -22.32 1.10 -1.81
N ALA A 336 -21.31 1.58 -1.09
CA ALA A 336 -21.13 1.27 0.33
C ALA A 336 -22.36 1.68 1.15
N THR A 337 -23.20 0.72 1.52
CA THR A 337 -24.25 0.95 2.51
C THR A 337 -23.58 1.11 3.87
N GLY A 338 -23.81 2.25 4.54
CA GLY A 338 -23.01 2.81 5.64
C GLY A 338 -22.82 2.00 6.93
N SER A 339 -23.07 0.69 6.91
CA SER A 339 -22.85 -0.27 8.01
C SER A 339 -21.88 -1.40 7.66
N GLU A 340 -21.48 -1.56 6.40
CA GLU A 340 -20.53 -2.59 5.97
C GLU A 340 -19.16 -2.36 6.65
N PRO A 341 -18.46 -3.43 7.10
CA PRO A 341 -17.07 -3.31 7.56
C PRO A 341 -16.31 -2.51 6.52
N ARG A 342 -15.65 -1.42 6.94
CA ARG A 342 -15.24 -0.25 6.14
C ARG A 342 -14.37 -0.51 4.88
N GLY A 343 -14.14 -1.76 4.49
CA GLY A 343 -13.21 -2.14 3.43
C GLY A 343 -13.82 -2.54 2.09
N ILE A 344 -14.68 -3.57 2.03
CA ILE A 344 -14.94 -4.27 0.77
C ILE A 344 -15.74 -3.41 -0.22
N VAL A 345 -16.85 -2.81 0.21
CA VAL A 345 -17.76 -2.06 -0.69
C VAL A 345 -17.18 -0.72 -1.17
N ARG A 346 -16.06 -0.25 -0.59
CA ARG A 346 -15.37 0.96 -1.07
C ARG A 346 -14.48 0.70 -2.26
N VAL A 347 -13.95 -0.52 -2.38
CA VAL A 347 -12.97 -0.87 -3.42
C VAL A 347 -13.63 -0.89 -4.80
N GLY A 348 -14.88 -1.37 -4.90
CA GLY A 348 -15.56 -1.58 -6.17
C GLY A 348 -14.98 -2.75 -6.97
N PRO A 349 -15.43 -2.97 -8.21
CA PRO A 349 -15.06 -4.16 -8.97
C PRO A 349 -13.63 -4.08 -9.51
N LEU A 350 -12.90 -5.19 -9.55
CA LEU A 350 -11.50 -5.25 -9.98
C LEU A 350 -11.22 -4.68 -11.40
N PRO A 351 -12.03 -4.93 -12.44
CA PRO A 351 -11.69 -4.51 -13.81
C PRO A 351 -11.38 -3.01 -13.98
N PRO A 352 -12.22 -2.05 -13.52
CA PRO A 352 -11.87 -0.63 -13.60
C PRO A 352 -10.65 -0.24 -12.75
N LEU A 353 -10.35 -0.97 -11.67
CA LEU A 353 -9.19 -0.68 -10.82
C LEU A 353 -7.88 -1.00 -11.54
N LEU A 354 -7.79 -2.18 -12.18
CA LEU A 354 -6.63 -2.55 -12.97
C LEU A 354 -6.42 -1.57 -14.14
N GLN A 355 -7.50 -1.23 -14.85
CA GLN A 355 -7.43 -0.24 -15.93
C GLN A 355 -6.94 1.13 -15.44
N ALA A 356 -7.44 1.60 -14.29
CA ALA A 356 -7.02 2.86 -13.70
C ALA A 356 -5.54 2.84 -13.33
N GLY A 357 -5.06 1.76 -12.71
CA GLY A 357 -3.65 1.60 -12.37
C GLY A 357 -2.72 1.64 -13.58
N LEU A 358 -3.07 0.95 -14.66
CA LEU A 358 -2.32 1.00 -15.92
C LEU A 358 -2.29 2.41 -16.52
N THR A 359 -3.41 3.14 -16.41
CA THR A 359 -3.53 4.52 -16.90
C THR A 359 -2.56 5.47 -16.19
N VAL A 360 -2.24 5.20 -14.92
CA VAL A 360 -1.27 5.97 -14.12
C VAL A 360 0.09 5.28 -14.02
N HIS A 361 0.42 4.42 -14.98
CA HIS A 361 1.75 3.79 -15.12
C HIS A 361 2.17 2.86 -13.97
N ALA A 362 1.22 2.31 -13.20
CA ALA A 362 1.55 1.23 -12.28
C ALA A 362 2.03 0.01 -13.08
N GLN A 363 3.16 -0.58 -12.65
CA GLN A 363 3.72 -1.78 -13.28
C GLN A 363 3.70 -2.99 -12.34
N ILE A 364 3.39 -2.80 -11.06
CA ILE A 364 3.23 -3.87 -10.07
C ILE A 364 1.83 -3.75 -9.48
N PHE A 365 1.08 -4.85 -9.48
CA PHE A 365 -0.24 -4.94 -8.84
C PHE A 365 -0.23 -6.00 -7.74
N GLU A 366 -0.63 -5.61 -6.54
CA GLU A 366 -0.85 -6.50 -5.40
C GLU A 366 -2.34 -6.68 -5.20
N LEU A 367 -2.85 -7.87 -5.52
CA LEU A 367 -4.27 -8.18 -5.47
C LEU A 367 -4.57 -9.22 -4.39
N TYR A 368 -5.67 -9.05 -3.66
CA TYR A 368 -6.07 -10.00 -2.64
C TYR A 368 -6.36 -11.37 -3.26
N ALA A 369 -5.96 -12.46 -2.58
CA ALA A 369 -6.19 -13.83 -3.05
C ALA A 369 -7.65 -14.08 -3.47
N GLN A 370 -8.60 -13.47 -2.78
CA GLN A 370 -10.03 -13.60 -3.08
C GLN A 370 -10.41 -13.04 -4.46
N ASP A 371 -9.77 -11.96 -4.93
CA ASP A 371 -10.01 -11.41 -6.26
C ASP A 371 -9.59 -12.41 -7.34
N TRP A 372 -8.47 -13.10 -7.12
CA TRP A 372 -8.02 -14.18 -7.97
C TRP A 372 -8.95 -15.39 -7.93
N LEU A 373 -9.44 -15.76 -6.76
CA LEU A 373 -10.33 -16.92 -6.60
C LEU A 373 -11.71 -16.67 -7.24
N ILE A 374 -12.22 -15.44 -7.23
CA ILE A 374 -13.40 -15.06 -8.04
C ILE A 374 -13.16 -15.35 -9.53
N ALA A 375 -11.95 -15.12 -10.02
CA ALA A 375 -11.59 -15.33 -11.43
C ALA A 375 -11.38 -16.82 -11.78
N PHE A 376 -10.77 -17.60 -10.88
CA PHE A 376 -10.15 -18.88 -11.26
C PHE A 376 -10.61 -20.10 -10.46
N ASP A 377 -11.29 -19.96 -9.32
CA ASP A 377 -11.82 -21.08 -8.55
C ASP A 377 -13.34 -21.25 -8.77
N PRO A 378 -13.80 -22.29 -9.49
CA PRO A 378 -15.20 -22.53 -9.77
C PRO A 378 -16.11 -22.67 -8.54
N GLN A 379 -15.53 -22.94 -7.37
CA GLN A 379 -16.25 -23.11 -6.11
C GLN A 379 -16.28 -21.83 -5.26
N TYR A 380 -15.51 -20.81 -5.64
CA TYR A 380 -15.41 -19.59 -4.85
C TYR A 380 -16.67 -18.71 -4.94
N PRO A 381 -17.14 -18.11 -3.83
CA PRO A 381 -18.28 -17.18 -3.87
C PRO A 381 -18.08 -16.06 -4.89
N GLY A 382 -19.06 -15.89 -5.78
CA GLY A 382 -19.02 -14.89 -6.85
C GLY A 382 -18.47 -15.40 -8.19
N TYR A 383 -17.79 -16.56 -8.23
CA TYR A 383 -17.24 -17.11 -9.49
C TYR A 383 -18.30 -17.22 -10.59
N ALA A 384 -19.41 -17.90 -10.31
CA ALA A 384 -20.46 -18.16 -11.31
C ALA A 384 -20.99 -16.89 -12.01
N GLN A 385 -20.94 -15.75 -11.32
CA GLN A 385 -21.45 -14.47 -11.82
C GLN A 385 -20.34 -13.58 -12.41
N TYR A 386 -19.14 -13.58 -11.85
CA TYR A 386 -18.14 -12.54 -12.10
C TYR A 386 -16.81 -13.05 -12.70
N HIS A 387 -16.58 -14.36 -12.73
CA HIS A 387 -15.28 -14.94 -13.12
C HIS A 387 -14.78 -14.47 -14.47
N ALA A 388 -15.65 -14.43 -15.50
CA ALA A 388 -15.26 -14.07 -16.85
C ALA A 388 -14.68 -12.64 -16.95
N ALA A 389 -15.32 -11.68 -16.29
CA ALA A 389 -14.86 -10.29 -16.28
C ALA A 389 -13.56 -10.11 -15.47
N TYR A 390 -13.44 -10.83 -14.34
CA TYR A 390 -12.23 -10.79 -13.52
C TYR A 390 -11.04 -11.45 -14.21
N ALA A 391 -11.22 -12.64 -14.76
CA ALA A 391 -10.20 -13.35 -15.53
C ALA A 391 -9.73 -12.51 -16.72
N GLN A 392 -10.66 -11.95 -17.51
CA GLN A 392 -10.31 -11.08 -18.62
C GLN A 392 -9.49 -9.86 -18.18
N ALA A 393 -9.89 -9.18 -17.10
CA ALA A 393 -9.18 -8.00 -16.60
C ALA A 393 -7.76 -8.35 -16.11
N ILE A 394 -7.62 -9.45 -15.38
CA ILE A 394 -6.32 -9.96 -14.91
C ILE A 394 -5.42 -10.31 -16.09
N THR A 395 -5.88 -11.13 -17.04
CA THR A 395 -5.10 -11.51 -18.22
C THR A 395 -4.72 -10.29 -19.07
N SER A 396 -5.63 -9.31 -19.21
CA SER A 396 -5.36 -8.08 -19.96
C SER A 396 -4.29 -7.22 -19.27
N ALA A 397 -4.34 -7.11 -17.94
CA ALA A 397 -3.31 -6.41 -17.18
C ALA A 397 -1.96 -7.16 -17.26
N ALA A 398 -1.97 -8.50 -17.14
CA ALA A 398 -0.77 -9.33 -17.22
C ALA A 398 -0.10 -9.21 -18.58
N ALA A 399 -0.87 -9.07 -19.67
CA ALA A 399 -0.33 -8.83 -20.99
C ALA A 399 0.42 -7.49 -21.11
N VAL A 400 0.14 -6.51 -20.24
CA VAL A 400 0.83 -5.21 -20.20
C VAL A 400 2.01 -5.21 -19.24
N VAL A 401 1.85 -5.82 -18.06
CA VAL A 401 2.84 -5.75 -16.97
C VAL A 401 3.60 -7.05 -16.74
N GLY A 402 3.48 -8.04 -17.62
CA GLY A 402 4.22 -9.30 -17.58
C GLY A 402 3.40 -10.52 -17.14
N THR A 403 3.78 -11.68 -17.70
CA THR A 403 3.24 -13.01 -17.37
C THR A 403 4.37 -13.95 -16.93
N ALA A 404 4.10 -14.95 -16.08
CA ALA A 404 5.18 -15.71 -15.43
C ALA A 404 6.08 -16.48 -16.40
N ASN A 405 5.57 -16.82 -17.57
CA ASN A 405 6.30 -17.61 -18.56
C ASN A 405 6.72 -16.80 -19.80
N GLY A 406 6.37 -15.52 -19.91
CA GLY A 406 6.53 -14.76 -21.15
C GLY A 406 5.81 -15.39 -22.35
N VAL A 407 4.86 -16.29 -22.08
CA VAL A 407 4.05 -16.98 -23.08
C VAL A 407 2.68 -16.32 -23.04
N THR A 408 2.29 -15.70 -24.15
CA THR A 408 0.92 -15.21 -24.32
C THR A 408 -0.06 -16.38 -24.23
N ALA A 409 -1.12 -16.22 -23.44
CA ALA A 409 -2.31 -17.07 -23.59
C ALA A 409 -2.79 -16.98 -25.06
N PRO A 410 -3.12 -18.12 -25.69
CA PRO A 410 -3.46 -18.19 -27.12
C PRO A 410 -4.72 -17.41 -27.51
#